data_AF-A0A392UVX3-F1
#
_entry.id   AF-A0A392UVX3-F1
#
_cell.length_a   1.000
_cell.length_b   1.000
_cell.length_c   1.000
_cell.angle_alpha   90.00
_cell.angle_beta   90.00
_cell.angle_gamma   90.00
#
_symmetry.space_group_name_H-M   'P 1'
#
loop_
_entity.id
_entity.type
_entity.pdbx_description
1 polymer ?
#
loop_
_entity_poly.entity_id
_entity_poly.type
_entity_poly.pdbx_seq_one_letter_code
_entity_poly.pdbx_strand_id
1 'polypeptide(L)' 'GAVSTAFCAEIVESADAYLFAGPIFNDYSSVGYSLLLKKEKAIIVHPDRVVIANGPAFGCVSMKDFLKALAKRL' A
#
# COMPACT_ATOMS: atom_id res chain seq x y z
N GLY A 1 -9.78 -7.87 -4.08
CA GLY A 1 -9.58 -9.00 -5.01
C GLY A 1 -10.73 -9.98 -4.91
N ALA A 2 -10.92 -10.85 -5.89
CA ALA A 2 -12.16 -11.63 -6.05
C ALA A 2 -12.52 -12.59 -4.90
N VAL A 3 -11.57 -12.93 -4.02
CA VAL A 3 -11.78 -13.80 -2.83
C VAL A 3 -11.72 -13.04 -1.50
N SER A 4 -11.77 -11.70 -1.53
CA SER A 4 -11.87 -10.88 -0.33
C SER A 4 -13.17 -11.15 0.43
N THR A 5 -13.18 -10.89 1.73
CA THR A 5 -14.42 -10.88 2.52
C THR A 5 -15.40 -9.82 2.01
N ALA A 6 -16.69 -9.97 2.35
CA ALA A 6 -17.74 -9.07 1.89
C ALA A 6 -17.38 -7.59 2.07
N PHE A 7 -17.55 -6.81 1.00
CA PHE A 7 -17.27 -5.36 0.92
C PHE A 7 -15.79 -4.95 1.02
N CYS A 8 -14.87 -5.84 1.40
CA CYS A 8 -13.47 -5.50 1.60
C CYS A 8 -12.78 -5.10 0.29
N ALA A 9 -13.05 -5.84 -0.80
CA ALA A 9 -12.47 -5.50 -2.11
C ALA A 9 -12.97 -4.14 -2.59
N GLU A 10 -14.25 -3.88 -2.47
CA GLU A 10 -14.90 -2.66 -2.92
C GLU A 10 -14.38 -1.45 -2.13
N ILE A 11 -14.26 -1.56 -0.81
CA ILE A 11 -13.69 -0.51 0.04
C ILE A 11 -12.23 -0.24 -0.33
N VAL A 12 -11.41 -1.28 -0.41
CA VAL A 12 -9.97 -1.13 -0.68
C VAL A 12 -9.69 -0.69 -2.11
N GLU A 13 -10.44 -1.14 -3.11
CA GLU A 13 -10.17 -0.81 -4.52
C GLU A 13 -10.79 0.53 -4.95
N SER A 14 -11.76 1.06 -4.18
CA SER A 14 -12.37 2.37 -4.45
C SER A 14 -11.72 3.54 -3.70
N ALA A 15 -10.97 3.31 -2.63
CA ALA A 15 -10.42 4.39 -1.81
C ALA A 15 -9.55 5.38 -2.60
N ASP A 16 -9.46 6.62 -2.12
CA ASP A 16 -8.69 7.68 -2.79
C ASP A 16 -7.18 7.47 -2.67
N ALA A 17 -6.74 6.85 -1.57
CA ALA A 17 -5.36 6.49 -1.32
C ALA A 17 -5.27 5.18 -0.53
N TYR A 18 -4.20 4.43 -0.75
CA TYR A 18 -3.91 3.18 -0.05
C TYR A 18 -2.54 3.27 0.63
N LEU A 19 -2.47 2.94 1.92
CA LEU A 19 -1.20 2.80 2.63
C LEU A 19 -0.85 1.32 2.76
N PHE A 20 0.18 0.86 2.05
CA PHE A 20 0.68 -0.50 2.15
C PHE A 20 1.93 -0.54 3.02
N ALA A 21 1.85 -1.21 4.17
CA ALA A 21 2.98 -1.43 5.07
C ALA A 21 3.66 -2.78 4.78
N GLY A 22 4.84 -2.74 4.18
CA GLY A 22 5.63 -3.93 3.83
C GLY A 22 4.92 -4.92 2.90
N PRO A 23 4.18 -4.49 1.86
CA PRO A 23 3.46 -5.43 1.01
C PRO A 23 4.43 -6.33 0.24
N ILE A 24 3.99 -7.55 0.00
CA ILE A 24 4.59 -8.46 -0.99
C ILE A 24 3.51 -8.71 -2.03
N PHE A 25 3.63 -8.07 -3.20
CA PHE A 25 2.73 -8.30 -4.32
C PHE A 25 3.32 -9.39 -5.23
N ASN A 26 2.73 -10.57 -5.19
CA ASN A 26 3.03 -11.70 -6.06
C ASN A 26 1.72 -12.30 -6.58
N ASP A 27 1.81 -13.27 -7.49
CA ASP A 27 0.67 -14.00 -8.04
C ASP A 27 -0.26 -14.57 -6.97
N TYR A 28 0.28 -15.10 -5.88
CA TYR A 28 -0.52 -15.68 -4.81
C TYR A 28 -1.32 -14.63 -4.00
N SER A 29 -0.64 -13.60 -3.49
CA SER A 29 -1.25 -12.51 -2.71
C SER A 29 -2.17 -11.61 -3.53
N SER A 30 -1.98 -11.58 -4.85
CA SER A 30 -2.79 -10.79 -5.78
C SER A 30 -3.87 -11.59 -6.51
N VAL A 31 -4.08 -12.85 -6.14
CA VAL A 31 -5.11 -13.71 -6.73
C VAL A 31 -4.94 -13.76 -8.26
N GLY A 32 -3.72 -14.09 -8.72
CA GLY A 32 -3.35 -14.12 -10.12
C GLY A 32 -3.30 -12.74 -10.79
N TYR A 33 -2.76 -11.72 -10.08
CA TYR A 33 -2.67 -10.34 -10.56
C TYR A 33 -4.03 -9.70 -10.88
N SER A 34 -5.09 -10.12 -10.20
CA SER A 34 -6.46 -9.62 -10.41
C SER A 34 -6.84 -8.42 -9.54
N LEU A 35 -5.95 -7.96 -8.65
CA LEU A 35 -6.20 -6.78 -7.82
C LEU A 35 -6.25 -5.51 -8.68
N LEU A 36 -7.32 -4.72 -8.55
CA LEU A 36 -7.50 -3.46 -9.29
C LEU A 36 -6.82 -2.25 -8.60
N LEU A 37 -5.66 -2.48 -7.98
CA LEU A 37 -4.91 -1.45 -7.27
C LEU A 37 -4.22 -0.50 -8.25
N LYS A 38 -4.48 0.80 -8.08
CA LYS A 38 -3.87 1.87 -8.88
C LYS A 38 -2.60 2.37 -8.21
N LYS A 39 -1.45 2.30 -8.90
CA LYS A 39 -0.16 2.73 -8.34
C LYS A 39 -0.14 4.22 -8.02
N GLU A 40 -0.93 5.03 -8.73
CA GLU A 40 -1.06 6.46 -8.53
C GLU A 40 -1.70 6.81 -7.18
N LYS A 41 -2.41 5.86 -6.56
CA LYS A 41 -3.04 6.00 -5.25
C LYS A 41 -2.26 5.34 -4.11
N ALA A 42 -1.17 4.62 -4.43
CA ALA A 42 -0.48 3.76 -3.49
C ALA A 42 0.67 4.49 -2.79
N ILE A 43 0.66 4.50 -1.45
CA ILE A 43 1.81 4.82 -0.62
C ILE A 43 2.39 3.49 -0.14
N ILE A 44 3.58 3.15 -0.62
CA ILE A 44 4.22 1.87 -0.32
C ILE A 44 5.37 2.10 0.66
N VAL A 45 5.22 1.59 1.88
CA VAL A 45 6.24 1.66 2.92
C VAL A 45 7.00 0.34 2.90
N HIS A 46 8.24 0.37 2.45
CA HIS A 46 9.19 -0.74 2.56
C HIS A 46 10.02 -0.60 3.85
N PRO A 47 10.82 -1.61 4.25
CA PRO A 47 11.59 -1.56 5.49
C PRO A 47 12.49 -0.32 5.67
N ASP A 48 13.11 0.15 4.58
CA ASP A 48 14.06 1.29 4.59
C ASP A 48 13.81 2.31 3.46
N ARG A 49 12.61 2.29 2.86
CA ARG A 49 12.21 3.29 1.86
C ARG A 49 10.71 3.48 1.82
N VAL A 50 10.25 4.65 1.39
CA VAL A 50 8.83 4.94 1.15
C VAL A 50 8.65 5.44 -0.28
N VAL A 51 7.71 4.86 -1.01
CA VAL A 51 7.35 5.29 -2.37
C VAL A 51 5.98 5.94 -2.34
N ILE A 52 5.88 7.15 -2.87
CA ILE A 52 4.62 7.90 -2.93
C ILE A 52 4.07 7.84 -4.35
N ALA A 53 2.92 7.19 -4.52
CA ALA A 53 2.22 7.02 -5.80
C ALA A 53 3.16 6.44 -6.89
N ASN A 54 2.99 6.88 -8.14
CA ASN A 54 3.96 6.69 -9.22
C ASN A 54 5.10 7.73 -9.20
N GLY A 55 5.36 8.32 -8.03
CA GLY A 55 6.25 9.45 -7.86
C GLY A 55 7.54 9.10 -7.11
N PRO A 56 8.05 10.00 -6.26
CA PRO A 56 9.36 9.86 -5.66
C PRO A 56 9.42 8.70 -4.67
N ALA A 57 10.61 8.10 -4.61
CA ALA A 57 11.00 7.17 -3.57
C ALA A 57 11.97 7.86 -2.61
N PHE A 58 11.65 7.82 -1.32
CA PHE A 58 12.47 8.32 -0.23
C PHE A 58 13.20 7.14 0.41
N GLY A 59 14.51 7.04 0.20
CA GLY A 59 15.36 6.02 0.84
C GLY A 59 15.83 6.43 2.23
N CYS A 60 16.45 5.48 2.95
CA CYS A 60 16.96 5.67 4.31
C CYS A 60 15.86 6.10 5.29
N VAL A 61 14.64 5.62 5.07
CA VAL A 61 13.47 5.88 5.91
C VAL A 61 13.02 4.57 6.52
N SER A 62 13.29 4.39 7.83
CA SER A 62 12.81 3.22 8.57
C SER A 62 11.28 3.18 8.60
N MET A 63 10.69 2.05 8.22
CA MET A 63 9.23 1.83 8.28
C MET A 63 8.65 2.16 9.66
N LYS A 64 9.35 1.74 10.73
CA LYS A 64 8.92 1.97 12.12
C LYS A 64 8.82 3.45 12.43
N ASP A 65 9.84 4.22 12.07
CA ASP A 65 9.91 5.64 12.36
C ASP A 65 8.93 6.42 11.48
N PHE A 66 8.77 6.02 10.22
CA PHE A 66 7.75 6.56 9.32
C PHE A 66 6.34 6.41 9.89
N LEU A 67 5.93 5.19 10.27
CA LEU A 67 4.59 4.94 10.81
C LEU A 67 4.36 5.65 12.14
N LYS A 68 5.38 5.73 13.00
CA LYS A 68 5.32 6.53 14.24
C LYS A 68 5.15 8.02 13.98
N ALA A 69 5.85 8.57 13.00
CA ALA A 69 5.73 9.98 12.65
C ALA A 69 4.37 10.28 12.00
N LEU A 70 3.89 9.37 11.14
CA LEU A 70 2.59 9.47 10.48
C LEU A 70 1.44 9.47 11.51
N ALA A 71 1.49 8.55 12.48
CA ALA A 71 0.48 8.45 13.55
C ALA A 71 0.43 9.66 14.50
N LYS A 72 1.44 10.54 14.49
CA LYS A 72 1.41 11.80 15.26
C LYS A 72 0.81 12.97 14.48
N ARG A 73 0.69 12.84 13.16
CA ARG A 73 0.23 13.90 12.25
C ARG A 73 -1.23 13.71 11.84
N LEU A 74 -1.72 12.48 11.87
CA LEU A 74 -3.11 12.10 11.67
C LEU A 74 -3.81 11.91 13.02
#